data_AF-A0A7C3BT17-F1
#
_entry.id   AF-A0A7C3BT17-F1
#
_cell.length_a   1.000
_cell.length_b   1.000
_cell.length_c   1.000
_cell.angle_alpha   90.00
_cell.angle_beta   90.00
_cell.angle_gamma   90.00
#
_symmetry.space_group_name_H-M   'P 1'
#
loop_
_entity.id
_entity.type
_entity.pdbx_description
1 polymer ?
#
loop_
_entity_poly.entity_id
_entity_poly.type
_entity_poly.pdbx_seq_one_letter_code
_entity_poly.pdbx_strand_id
1 'polypeptide(L)'
;MRLFEVLEKQLKNEPNYVTDNGELKKWVVINKAQNFDVELIELLLNNKEIKDNFFVDIKGTLVFKQSAFVQFLEQKNYLNDSYTQYKNKIGLTIDSKYLNQRNEVALVWPFKDCVLEGGQSREEGKREEIFFNETLAQDEITQLLEPKVLSNAKSYATEGEQDFTGFTRNAELNKKRGLPKNTISDNLIIKGNNLLVLHSLKKRFSGKVK
;
A
#
# COMPACT_ATOMS: atom_id res chain seq x y z
N MET A 1 25.15 -7.45 29.43
CA MET A 1 24.31 -8.66 29.56
C MET A 1 23.64 -8.80 30.94
N ARG A 2 24.33 -8.56 32.08
CA ARG A 2 23.76 -8.69 33.44
C ARG A 2 22.46 -7.91 33.73
N LEU A 3 22.40 -6.60 33.43
CA LEU A 3 21.22 -5.77 33.77
C LEU A 3 19.93 -6.20 33.05
N PHE A 4 20.03 -6.66 31.80
CA PHE A 4 18.86 -7.10 31.05
C PHE A 4 18.28 -8.40 31.63
N GLU A 5 19.13 -9.33 32.04
CA GLU A 5 18.69 -10.58 32.68
C GLU A 5 18.02 -10.31 34.02
N VAL A 6 18.55 -9.36 34.80
CA VAL A 6 17.94 -8.92 36.07
C VAL A 6 16.58 -8.28 35.82
N LEU A 7 16.48 -7.41 34.82
CA LEU A 7 15.22 -6.78 34.42
C LEU A 7 14.20 -7.80 33.89
N GLU A 8 14.62 -8.74 33.04
CA GLU A 8 13.74 -9.76 32.49
C GLU A 8 13.21 -10.67 33.61
N LYS A 9 14.06 -11.08 34.55
CA LYS A 9 13.63 -11.85 35.73
C LYS A 9 12.63 -11.07 36.58
N GLN A 10 12.89 -9.79 36.85
CA GLN A 10 12.00 -8.94 37.63
C GLN A 10 10.64 -8.77 36.96
N LEU A 11 10.61 -8.53 35.64
CA LEU A 11 9.37 -8.35 34.88
C LEU A 11 8.57 -9.65 34.74
N LYS A 12 9.23 -10.82 34.71
CA LYS A 12 8.57 -12.13 34.66
C LYS A 12 7.84 -12.52 35.94
N ASN A 13 8.07 -11.81 37.04
CA ASN A 13 7.28 -12.01 38.27
C ASN A 13 5.81 -11.59 38.09
N GLU A 14 5.52 -10.73 37.10
CA GLU A 14 4.16 -10.32 36.77
C GLU A 14 3.61 -11.15 35.60
N PRO A 15 2.59 -12.01 35.82
CA PRO A 15 2.04 -12.89 34.79
C PRO A 15 1.52 -12.12 33.56
N ASN A 16 1.00 -10.91 33.79
CA ASN A 16 0.48 -10.04 32.74
C ASN A 16 1.54 -9.59 31.73
N TYR A 17 2.82 -9.64 32.11
CA TYR A 17 3.95 -9.27 31.23
C TYR A 17 4.51 -10.44 30.46
N VAL A 18 3.98 -11.66 30.65
CA VAL A 18 4.51 -12.88 30.04
C VAL A 18 3.46 -13.47 29.08
N THR A 19 3.93 -14.04 27.97
CA THR A 19 3.12 -14.83 27.03
C THR A 19 2.95 -16.26 27.54
N ASP A 20 2.01 -17.01 26.96
CA ASP A 20 1.81 -18.43 27.30
C ASP A 20 3.07 -19.29 27.08
N ASN A 21 4.00 -18.81 26.24
CA ASN A 21 5.28 -19.46 25.94
C ASN A 21 6.44 -19.02 26.85
N GLY A 22 6.19 -18.21 27.89
CA GLY A 22 7.23 -17.75 28.82
C GLY A 22 8.08 -16.56 28.34
N GLU A 23 7.76 -15.99 27.18
CA GLU A 23 8.41 -14.79 26.63
C GLU A 23 7.81 -13.50 27.16
N LEU A 24 8.63 -12.46 27.31
CA LEU A 24 8.20 -11.15 27.80
C LEU A 24 7.46 -10.35 26.71
N LYS A 25 6.24 -9.89 27.01
CA LYS A 25 5.43 -8.97 26.21
C LYS A 25 6.00 -7.55 26.26
N LYS A 26 7.14 -7.32 25.58
CA LYS A 26 7.86 -6.02 25.61
C LYS A 26 6.96 -4.81 25.29
N TRP A 27 6.03 -4.95 24.34
CA TRP A 27 5.14 -3.87 23.94
C TRP A 27 4.21 -3.43 25.10
N VAL A 28 3.75 -4.37 25.93
CA VAL A 28 2.93 -4.09 27.12
C VAL A 28 3.76 -3.33 28.15
N VAL A 29 4.99 -3.80 28.41
CA VAL A 29 5.91 -3.16 29.37
C VAL A 29 6.30 -1.75 28.91
N ILE A 30 6.60 -1.57 27.63
CA ILE A 30 6.93 -0.26 27.05
C ILE A 30 5.72 0.68 27.14
N ASN A 31 4.51 0.20 26.81
CA ASN A 31 3.30 1.03 26.89
C ASN A 31 3.00 1.45 28.34
N LYS A 32 3.10 0.53 29.30
CA LYS A 32 2.96 0.84 30.73
C LYS A 32 4.04 1.81 31.22
N ALA A 33 5.29 1.65 30.77
CA ALA A 33 6.37 2.60 31.09
C ALA A 33 6.09 3.99 30.52
N GLN A 34 5.53 4.06 29.30
CA GLN A 34 5.18 5.32 28.65
C GLN A 34 4.04 6.06 29.35
N ASN A 35 3.12 5.33 29.98
CA ASN A 35 1.98 5.87 30.71
C ASN A 35 2.23 6.04 32.21
N PHE A 36 3.47 5.87 32.68
CA PHE A 36 3.84 5.92 34.11
C PHE A 36 2.97 5.01 34.98
N ASP A 37 2.70 3.80 34.48
CA ASP A 37 1.92 2.80 35.18
C ASP A 37 2.52 2.51 36.56
N VAL A 38 1.70 2.65 37.60
CA VAL A 38 2.12 2.57 39.01
C VAL A 38 2.67 1.18 39.32
N GLU A 39 1.97 0.12 38.90
CA GLU A 39 2.37 -1.28 39.17
C GLU A 39 3.75 -1.58 38.58
N LEU A 40 4.00 -1.15 37.34
CA LEU A 40 5.30 -1.31 36.71
C LEU A 40 6.39 -0.54 37.47
N ILE A 41 6.14 0.72 37.84
CA ILE A 41 7.13 1.54 38.54
C ILE A 41 7.47 0.94 39.90
N GLU A 42 6.46 0.49 40.66
CA GLU A 42 6.65 -0.20 41.95
C GLU A 42 7.49 -1.47 41.77
N LEU A 43 7.17 -2.28 40.76
CA LEU A 43 7.91 -3.51 40.45
C LEU A 43 9.39 -3.22 40.15
N LEU A 44 9.69 -2.14 39.42
CA LEU A 44 11.05 -1.72 39.10
C LEU A 44 11.80 -1.19 40.32
N LEU A 45 11.12 -0.49 41.23
CA LEU A 45 11.69 0.06 42.46
C LEU A 45 12.10 -1.02 43.48
N ASN A 46 11.46 -2.19 43.44
CA ASN A 46 11.76 -3.32 44.32
C ASN A 46 13.12 -3.96 44.08
N ASN A 47 13.79 -3.65 42.97
CA ASN A 47 15.12 -4.15 42.66
C ASN A 47 16.15 -3.02 42.68
N LYS A 48 17.16 -3.13 43.55
CA LYS A 48 18.18 -2.09 43.74
C LYS A 48 18.97 -1.78 42.46
N GLU A 49 19.33 -2.79 41.68
CA GLU A 49 20.13 -2.60 40.46
C GLU A 49 19.32 -1.90 39.36
N ILE A 50 18.04 -2.25 39.22
CA ILE A 50 17.11 -1.57 38.28
C ILE A 50 16.88 -0.13 38.74
N LYS A 51 16.67 0.08 40.04
CA LYS A 51 16.48 1.40 40.64
C LYS A 51 17.67 2.32 40.36
N ASP A 52 18.89 1.86 40.59
CA ASP A 52 20.10 2.67 40.40
C ASP A 52 20.32 3.09 38.93
N ASN A 53 19.89 2.25 37.98
CA ASN A 53 20.03 2.54 36.55
C ASN A 53 18.90 3.44 36.00
N PHE A 54 17.65 3.11 36.32
CA PHE A 54 16.48 3.73 35.70
C PHE A 54 15.80 4.81 36.53
N PHE A 55 16.31 5.12 37.72
CA PHE A 55 15.81 6.22 38.54
C PHE A 55 16.92 7.22 38.86
N VAL A 56 16.53 8.43 39.25
CA VAL A 56 17.42 9.46 39.78
C VAL A 56 16.78 9.95 41.07
N ASP A 57 17.55 9.97 42.15
CA ASP A 57 17.14 10.66 43.38
C ASP A 57 17.43 12.15 43.22
N ILE A 58 16.38 12.95 43.32
CA ILE A 58 16.46 14.41 43.38
C ILE A 58 15.83 14.84 44.70
N LYS A 59 16.67 15.21 45.67
CA LYS A 59 16.24 15.72 46.99
C LYS A 59 15.27 14.75 47.71
N GLY A 60 15.50 13.45 47.63
CA GLY A 60 14.66 12.42 48.25
C GLY A 60 13.44 12.01 47.41
N THR A 61 13.29 12.55 46.20
CA THR A 61 12.25 12.16 45.25
C THR A 61 12.86 11.35 44.12
N LEU A 62 12.35 10.14 43.88
CA LEU A 62 12.82 9.28 42.79
C LEU A 62 12.11 9.65 41.48
N VAL A 63 12.88 10.05 40.49
CA VAL A 63 12.41 10.35 39.14
C VAL A 63 12.72 9.19 38.22
N PHE A 64 11.70 8.62 37.58
CA PHE A 64 11.86 7.55 36.60
C PHE A 64 12.43 8.09 35.28
N LYS A 65 13.59 7.57 34.87
CA LYS A 65 14.22 7.85 33.57
C LYS A 65 13.50 7.11 32.44
N GLN A 66 12.23 7.44 32.21
CA GLN A 66 11.34 6.77 31.26
C GLN A 66 11.98 6.55 29.88
N SER A 67 12.55 7.60 29.28
CA SER A 67 13.15 7.50 27.95
C SER A 67 14.33 6.52 27.91
N ALA A 68 15.17 6.52 28.95
CA ALA A 68 16.31 5.61 29.05
C ALA A 68 15.86 4.15 29.23
N PHE A 69 14.79 3.92 30.01
CA PHE A 69 14.21 2.59 30.20
C PHE A 69 13.61 2.04 28.90
N VAL A 70 12.81 2.85 28.19
CA VAL A 70 12.21 2.45 26.91
C VAL A 70 13.31 2.12 25.89
N GLN A 71 14.31 3.00 25.77
CA GLN A 71 15.46 2.76 24.89
C GLN A 71 16.19 1.46 25.26
N PHE A 72 16.40 1.18 26.54
CA PHE A 72 17.05 -0.06 26.99
C PHE A 72 16.26 -1.32 26.61
N LEU A 73 14.94 -1.33 26.73
CA LEU A 73 14.11 -2.48 26.34
C LEU A 73 14.09 -2.71 24.81
N GLU A 74 14.19 -1.64 24.03
CA GLU A 74 14.27 -1.68 22.57
C GLU A 74 15.63 -2.19 22.07
N GLN A 75 16.69 -2.07 22.89
CA GLN A 75 18.06 -2.44 22.53
C GLN A 75 18.32 -3.95 22.36
N LYS A 76 17.42 -4.86 22.77
CA LYS A 76 17.69 -6.32 22.63
C LYS A 76 17.72 -6.83 21.18
N ASN A 77 17.20 -6.09 20.21
CA ASN A 77 17.38 -6.44 18.79
C ASN A 77 18.80 -6.16 18.26
N TYR A 78 19.64 -5.49 19.06
CA TYR A 78 20.97 -5.03 18.63
C TYR A 78 22.11 -5.85 19.26
N LEU A 79 21.85 -6.58 20.34
CA LEU A 79 22.91 -7.16 21.19
C LEU A 79 23.23 -8.63 20.96
N ASN A 80 22.55 -9.30 20.03
CA ASN A 80 22.92 -10.69 19.70
C ASN A 80 23.99 -10.79 18.61
N ASP A 81 24.18 -9.79 17.72
CA ASP A 81 25.19 -9.84 16.64
C ASP A 81 25.47 -8.50 15.91
N SER A 82 25.19 -7.31 16.46
CA SER A 82 25.39 -6.03 15.73
C SER A 82 26.54 -5.18 16.29
N TYR A 83 27.50 -4.86 15.41
CA TYR A 83 28.58 -3.90 15.66
C TYR A 83 28.10 -2.43 15.65
N THR A 84 26.80 -2.17 15.43
CA THR A 84 26.22 -0.83 15.40
C THR A 84 24.88 -0.75 16.13
N GLN A 85 24.55 0.45 16.61
CA GLN A 85 23.24 0.79 17.19
C GLN A 85 22.09 0.84 16.17
N TYR A 86 22.37 0.58 14.89
CA TYR A 86 21.38 0.62 13.81
C TYR A 86 20.87 -0.79 13.53
N LYS A 87 19.59 -0.90 13.21
CA LYS A 87 18.97 -2.17 12.89
C LYS A 87 19.61 -2.65 11.58
N ASN A 88 19.73 -3.96 11.37
CA ASN A 88 20.10 -4.54 10.06
C ASN A 88 18.97 -4.33 9.03
N LYS A 89 18.59 -3.08 8.81
CA LYS A 89 17.55 -2.62 7.91
C LYS A 89 18.04 -1.33 7.29
N ILE A 90 18.28 -1.39 5.98
CA ILE A 90 18.62 -0.23 5.17
C ILE A 90 17.38 0.68 5.14
N GLY A 91 17.57 1.97 5.40
CA GLY A 91 16.49 2.95 5.39
C GLY A 91 17.01 4.36 5.66
N LEU A 92 16.16 5.34 5.37
CA LEU A 92 16.42 6.75 5.65
C LEU A 92 16.00 7.05 7.11
N THR A 93 16.77 7.88 7.80
CA THR A 93 16.50 8.28 9.19
C THR A 93 16.57 9.80 9.35
N ILE A 94 15.72 10.34 10.22
CA ILE A 94 15.79 11.73 10.72
C ILE A 94 15.75 11.65 12.25
N ASP A 95 16.73 12.28 12.91
CA ASP A 95 16.96 12.23 14.36
C ASP A 95 16.93 10.81 14.94
N SER A 96 17.69 9.89 14.33
CA SER A 96 17.83 8.50 14.79
C SER A 96 16.54 7.66 14.77
N LYS A 97 15.46 8.15 14.15
CA LYS A 97 14.22 7.39 13.89
C LYS A 97 14.06 7.14 12.39
N TYR A 98 13.60 5.95 12.02
CA TYR A 98 13.34 5.63 10.63
C TYR A 98 12.14 6.44 10.11
N LEU A 99 12.17 6.87 8.85
CA LEU A 99 11.07 7.65 8.24
C LEU A 99 9.71 6.92 8.31
N ASN A 100 9.73 5.59 8.21
CA ASN A 100 8.52 4.76 8.28
C ASN A 100 7.88 4.72 9.70
N GLN A 101 8.57 5.20 10.73
CA GLN A 101 8.05 5.28 12.10
C GLN A 101 7.41 6.64 12.39
N ARG A 102 7.74 7.67 11.60
CA ARG A 102 7.32 9.03 11.88
C ARG A 102 5.98 9.41 11.23
N ASN A 103 5.43 8.65 10.28
CA ASN A 103 4.25 9.05 9.47
C ASN A 103 4.35 10.46 8.80
N GLU A 104 5.47 11.16 8.97
CA GLU A 104 5.75 12.53 8.51
C GLU A 104 6.31 12.57 7.07
N VAL A 105 6.47 11.41 6.43
CA VAL A 105 7.06 11.31 5.08
C VAL A 105 6.11 10.61 4.13
N ALA A 106 5.71 11.32 3.08
CA ALA A 106 5.02 10.76 1.93
C ALA A 106 5.98 10.67 0.74
N LEU A 107 6.04 9.51 0.10
CA LEU A 107 6.63 9.40 -1.22
C LEU A 107 5.64 10.00 -2.22
N VAL A 108 6.02 11.12 -2.83
CA VAL A 108 5.25 11.79 -3.88
C VAL A 108 5.91 11.48 -5.21
N TRP A 109 5.25 10.66 -6.02
CA TRP A 109 5.70 10.40 -7.39
C TRP A 109 5.32 11.56 -8.30
N PRO A 110 6.21 11.97 -9.22
CA PRO A 110 5.84 12.87 -10.31
C PRO A 110 4.66 12.30 -11.10
N PHE A 111 3.71 13.15 -11.49
CA PHE A 111 2.51 12.78 -12.28
C PHE A 111 1.54 11.79 -11.60
N LYS A 112 1.60 11.64 -10.27
CA LYS A 112 0.67 10.77 -9.52
C LYS A 112 -0.81 11.14 -9.66
N ASP A 113 -1.05 12.38 -10.04
CA ASP A 113 -2.33 13.06 -10.21
C ASP A 113 -2.59 13.34 -11.70
N CYS A 114 -2.07 12.49 -12.59
CA CYS A 114 -2.27 12.61 -14.02
C CYS A 114 -2.84 11.34 -14.66
N VAL A 115 -3.67 11.53 -15.69
CA VAL A 115 -4.18 10.48 -16.58
C VAL A 115 -3.40 10.50 -17.90
N LEU A 116 -2.84 9.36 -18.27
CA LEU A 116 -2.18 9.19 -19.57
C LEU A 116 -3.21 8.94 -20.66
N GLU A 117 -3.22 9.77 -21.70
CA GLU A 117 -4.13 9.63 -22.85
C GLU A 117 -3.92 8.30 -23.60
N GLY A 118 -2.67 7.81 -23.66
CA GLY A 118 -2.33 6.48 -24.18
C GLY A 118 -2.71 6.28 -25.64
N GLY A 119 -2.23 7.13 -26.56
CA GLY A 119 -2.56 7.04 -27.99
C GLY A 119 -1.45 6.43 -28.88
N GLN A 120 -0.61 5.55 -28.35
CA GLN A 120 0.38 4.87 -29.17
C GLN A 120 -0.30 3.87 -30.12
N SER A 121 -0.14 4.08 -31.43
CA SER A 121 -0.76 3.24 -32.48
C SER A 121 0.19 2.22 -33.11
N ARG A 122 1.50 2.35 -32.91
CA ARG A 122 2.56 1.44 -33.38
C ARG A 122 3.70 1.39 -32.36
N GLU A 123 4.34 0.22 -32.21
CA GLU A 123 5.42 -0.01 -31.24
C GLU A 123 6.62 0.95 -31.40
N GLU A 124 6.96 1.32 -32.63
CA GLU A 124 8.14 2.15 -32.94
C GLU A 124 7.86 3.67 -32.97
N GLY A 125 6.63 4.10 -32.71
CA GLY A 125 6.26 5.52 -32.80
C GLY A 125 6.75 6.33 -31.61
N LYS A 126 7.79 7.17 -31.79
CA LYS A 126 8.11 8.24 -30.84
C LYS A 126 7.06 9.35 -30.97
N ARG A 127 6.21 9.50 -29.97
CA ARG A 127 5.24 10.60 -29.86
C ARG A 127 5.41 11.32 -28.53
N GLU A 128 5.00 12.57 -28.47
CA GLU A 128 4.77 13.24 -27.20
C GLU A 128 3.58 12.58 -26.50
N GLU A 129 3.80 12.10 -25.29
CA GLU A 129 2.76 11.56 -24.43
C GLU A 129 2.19 12.69 -23.58
N ILE A 130 0.87 12.85 -23.65
CA ILE A 130 0.16 13.88 -22.91
C ILE A 130 -0.37 13.25 -21.63
N PHE A 131 0.03 13.84 -20.50
CA PHE A 131 -0.47 13.54 -19.17
C PHE A 131 -1.43 14.66 -18.76
N PHE A 132 -2.71 14.34 -18.65
CA PHE A 132 -3.72 15.28 -18.17
C PHE A 132 -3.71 15.32 -16.66
N ASN A 133 -3.42 16.48 -16.06
CA ASN A 133 -3.54 16.64 -14.62
C ASN A 133 -5.02 16.63 -14.19
N GLU A 134 -5.34 15.85 -13.16
CA GLU A 134 -6.72 15.65 -12.68
C GLU A 134 -7.40 16.94 -12.23
N THR A 135 -6.63 17.93 -11.76
CA THR A 135 -7.16 19.23 -11.31
C THR A 135 -7.25 20.25 -12.45
N LEU A 136 -6.23 20.29 -13.33
CA LEU A 136 -6.15 21.32 -14.36
C LEU A 136 -6.87 20.97 -15.66
N ALA A 137 -6.97 19.68 -16.00
CA ALA A 137 -7.49 19.17 -17.28
C ALA A 137 -8.70 18.26 -17.07
N GLN A 138 -9.65 18.71 -16.24
CA GLN A 138 -10.82 17.91 -15.85
C GLN A 138 -11.78 17.65 -17.02
N ASP A 139 -11.93 18.63 -17.93
CA ASP A 139 -12.81 18.53 -19.09
C ASP A 139 -12.28 17.50 -20.09
N GLU A 140 -10.97 17.51 -20.35
CA GLU A 140 -10.29 16.58 -21.23
C GLU A 140 -10.37 15.14 -20.69
N ILE A 141 -10.17 14.97 -19.37
CA ILE A 141 -10.32 13.66 -18.70
C ILE A 141 -11.77 13.18 -18.80
N THR A 142 -12.74 14.08 -18.59
CA THR A 142 -14.16 13.75 -18.71
C THR A 142 -14.46 13.29 -20.13
N GLN A 143 -14.07 14.06 -21.14
CA GLN A 143 -14.22 13.69 -22.55
C GLN A 143 -13.52 12.36 -22.89
N LEU A 144 -12.32 12.11 -22.33
CA LEU A 144 -11.56 10.88 -22.54
C LEU A 144 -12.26 9.66 -21.95
N LEU A 145 -12.88 9.78 -20.78
CA LEU A 145 -13.54 8.68 -20.06
C LEU A 145 -15.02 8.48 -20.42
N GLU A 146 -15.64 9.47 -21.09
CA GLU A 146 -17.03 9.38 -21.51
C GLU A 146 -17.31 8.22 -22.47
N PRO A 147 -18.54 7.66 -22.48
CA PRO A 147 -18.92 6.60 -23.42
C PRO A 147 -18.69 7.02 -24.88
N LYS A 148 -17.91 6.23 -25.61
CA LYS A 148 -17.63 6.50 -27.03
C LYS A 148 -18.69 5.90 -27.93
N VAL A 149 -19.00 6.62 -29.01
CA VAL A 149 -19.90 6.17 -30.09
C VAL A 149 -19.07 5.83 -31.32
N LEU A 150 -19.39 4.72 -31.97
CA LEU A 150 -18.79 4.36 -33.25
C LEU A 150 -19.37 5.26 -34.35
N SER A 151 -18.50 5.98 -35.05
CA SER A 151 -18.85 6.84 -36.18
C SER A 151 -18.30 6.27 -37.49
N ASN A 152 -18.83 6.74 -38.63
CA ASN A 152 -18.36 6.38 -39.97
C ASN A 152 -18.38 4.86 -40.25
N ALA A 153 -19.42 4.16 -39.78
CA ALA A 153 -19.58 2.74 -40.00
C ALA A 153 -19.85 2.43 -41.48
N LYS A 154 -19.19 1.39 -41.99
CA LYS A 154 -19.31 0.90 -43.37
C LYS A 154 -19.42 -0.63 -43.35
N SER A 155 -20.24 -1.20 -44.22
CA SER A 155 -20.38 -2.64 -44.39
C SER A 155 -19.54 -3.09 -45.58
N TYR A 156 -18.83 -4.21 -45.46
CA TYR A 156 -18.06 -4.79 -46.57
C TYR A 156 -18.60 -6.19 -46.86
N ALA A 157 -19.06 -6.39 -48.10
CA ALA A 157 -19.47 -7.68 -48.65
C ALA A 157 -18.51 -8.09 -49.78
N THR A 158 -18.69 -9.30 -50.33
CA THR A 158 -17.89 -9.78 -51.47
C THR A 158 -17.98 -8.86 -52.69
N GLU A 159 -19.09 -8.12 -52.81
CA GLU A 159 -19.39 -7.15 -53.88
C GLU A 159 -18.81 -5.75 -53.62
N GLY A 160 -18.17 -5.52 -52.46
CA GLY A 160 -17.53 -4.25 -52.12
C GLY A 160 -18.15 -3.55 -50.90
N GLU A 161 -17.95 -2.23 -50.84
CA GLU A 161 -18.40 -1.35 -49.77
C GLU A 161 -19.89 -1.03 -49.91
N GLN A 162 -20.63 -1.08 -48.80
CA GLN A 162 -22.06 -0.77 -48.71
C GLN A 162 -22.35 0.12 -47.50
N ASP A 163 -23.46 0.85 -47.57
CA ASP A 163 -23.92 1.68 -46.46
C ASP A 163 -24.26 0.84 -45.23
N PHE A 164 -23.90 1.37 -44.05
CA PHE A 164 -24.19 0.71 -42.79
C PHE A 164 -25.66 0.90 -42.41
N THR A 165 -26.42 -0.21 -42.41
CA THR A 165 -27.84 -0.22 -42.04
C THR A 165 -28.06 -0.60 -40.57
N GLY A 166 -27.12 -1.31 -39.95
CA GLY A 166 -27.19 -1.68 -38.54
C GLY A 166 -26.38 -2.92 -38.21
N PHE A 167 -26.25 -3.21 -36.91
CA PHE A 167 -25.59 -4.42 -36.42
C PHE A 167 -26.53 -5.63 -36.47
N THR A 168 -26.06 -6.73 -37.05
CA THR A 168 -26.75 -8.00 -37.12
C THR A 168 -26.66 -8.74 -35.79
N ARG A 169 -27.76 -9.37 -35.38
CA ARG A 169 -27.84 -10.19 -34.17
C ARG A 169 -28.59 -11.48 -34.46
N ASN A 170 -27.87 -12.58 -34.60
CA ASN A 170 -28.47 -13.89 -34.85
C ASN A 170 -28.55 -14.72 -33.55
N ALA A 171 -29.76 -14.94 -33.04
CA ALA A 171 -29.99 -15.64 -31.78
C ALA A 171 -29.59 -17.12 -31.82
N GLU A 172 -29.75 -17.81 -32.95
CA GLU A 172 -29.40 -19.23 -33.10
C GLU A 172 -27.89 -19.43 -33.13
N LEU A 173 -27.20 -18.57 -33.88
CA LEU A 173 -25.74 -18.57 -33.97
C LEU A 173 -25.11 -18.17 -32.62
N ASN A 174 -25.68 -17.19 -31.92
CA ASN A 174 -25.23 -16.84 -30.57
C ASN A 174 -25.44 -18.00 -29.57
N LYS A 175 -26.55 -18.74 -29.67
CA LYS A 175 -26.80 -19.95 -28.86
C LYS A 175 -25.73 -21.02 -29.11
N LYS A 176 -25.35 -21.26 -30.38
CA LYS A 176 -24.27 -22.20 -30.75
C LYS A 176 -22.90 -21.77 -30.22
N ARG A 177 -22.65 -20.45 -30.11
CA ARG A 177 -21.39 -19.88 -29.58
C ARG A 177 -21.35 -19.79 -28.04
N GLY A 178 -22.45 -20.10 -27.34
CA GLY A 178 -22.57 -19.90 -25.89
C GLY A 178 -22.67 -18.43 -25.47
N LEU A 179 -23.13 -17.55 -26.36
CA LEU A 179 -23.22 -16.10 -26.16
C LEU A 179 -24.67 -15.65 -25.93
N PRO A 180 -24.90 -14.51 -25.24
CA PRO A 180 -26.24 -13.93 -25.12
C PRO A 180 -26.88 -13.68 -26.50
N LYS A 181 -28.19 -13.92 -26.62
CA LYS A 181 -28.94 -13.78 -27.89
C LYS A 181 -28.75 -12.42 -28.58
N ASN A 182 -28.59 -11.35 -27.79
CA ASN A 182 -28.45 -9.97 -28.25
C ASN A 182 -26.99 -9.55 -28.60
N THR A 183 -26.06 -10.51 -28.67
CA THR A 183 -24.66 -10.22 -29.03
C THR A 183 -24.56 -9.92 -30.53
N ILE A 184 -23.75 -8.93 -30.91
CA ILE A 184 -23.49 -8.60 -32.32
C ILE A 184 -22.80 -9.81 -32.97
N SER A 185 -23.31 -10.25 -34.11
CA SER A 185 -22.77 -11.40 -34.86
C SER A 185 -21.82 -11.02 -35.99
N ASP A 186 -21.72 -9.73 -36.32
CA ASP A 186 -20.85 -9.20 -37.37
C ASP A 186 -19.37 -9.26 -36.98
N ASN A 187 -18.50 -9.35 -37.99
CA ASN A 187 -17.07 -9.17 -37.83
C ASN A 187 -16.76 -7.67 -37.82
N LEU A 188 -16.13 -7.18 -36.76
CA LEU A 188 -15.86 -5.76 -36.57
C LEU A 188 -14.39 -5.43 -36.85
N ILE A 189 -14.15 -4.51 -37.77
CA ILE A 189 -12.84 -3.88 -37.96
C ILE A 189 -12.98 -2.43 -37.50
N ILE A 190 -12.34 -2.10 -36.37
CA ILE A 190 -12.43 -0.77 -35.76
C ILE A 190 -11.10 -0.07 -35.93
N LYS A 191 -11.11 1.10 -36.55
CA LYS A 191 -9.95 1.98 -36.68
C LYS A 191 -10.01 3.06 -35.60
N GLY A 192 -8.97 3.19 -34.78
CA GLY A 192 -8.90 4.20 -33.72
C GLY A 192 -7.95 3.83 -32.60
N ASN A 193 -8.09 4.49 -31.44
CA ASN A 193 -7.33 4.16 -30.24
C ASN A 193 -7.80 2.79 -29.68
N ASN A 194 -6.91 1.80 -29.74
CA ASN A 194 -7.20 0.43 -29.34
C ASN A 194 -7.65 0.32 -27.87
N LEU A 195 -7.10 1.11 -26.96
CA LEU A 195 -7.45 1.07 -25.53
C LEU A 195 -8.89 1.55 -25.30
N LEU A 196 -9.27 2.66 -25.92
CA LEU A 196 -10.64 3.20 -25.83
C LEU A 196 -11.66 2.26 -26.46
N VAL A 197 -11.30 1.63 -27.59
CA VAL A 197 -12.13 0.63 -28.25
C VAL A 197 -12.33 -0.59 -27.37
N LEU A 198 -11.24 -1.16 -26.83
CA LEU A 198 -11.31 -2.32 -25.93
C LEU A 198 -12.10 -2.00 -24.66
N HIS A 199 -11.89 -0.84 -24.05
CA HIS A 199 -12.65 -0.39 -22.89
C HIS A 199 -14.16 -0.34 -23.20
N SER A 200 -14.53 0.21 -24.36
CA SER A 200 -15.93 0.32 -24.80
C SER A 200 -16.56 -1.05 -25.10
N LEU A 201 -15.80 -1.95 -25.75
CA LEU A 201 -16.26 -3.29 -26.12
C LEU A 201 -16.29 -4.27 -24.94
N LYS A 202 -15.45 -4.05 -23.92
CA LYS A 202 -15.31 -4.94 -22.74
C LYS A 202 -16.66 -5.30 -22.14
N LYS A 203 -17.55 -4.33 -21.93
CA LYS A 203 -18.89 -4.56 -21.34
C LYS A 203 -19.72 -5.58 -22.13
N ARG A 204 -19.54 -5.67 -23.45
CA ARG A 204 -20.32 -6.55 -24.34
C ARG A 204 -19.62 -7.86 -24.66
N PHE A 205 -18.29 -7.84 -24.79
CA PHE A 205 -17.49 -8.95 -25.32
C PHE A 205 -16.49 -9.58 -24.33
N SER A 206 -16.41 -9.10 -23.07
CA SER A 206 -15.53 -9.70 -22.06
C SER A 206 -15.79 -11.20 -21.89
N GLY A 207 -14.74 -12.02 -21.96
CA GLY A 207 -14.80 -13.48 -21.86
C GLY A 207 -15.44 -14.20 -23.06
N LYS A 208 -15.74 -13.47 -24.15
CA LYS A 208 -16.40 -13.99 -25.36
C LYS A 208 -15.50 -13.95 -26.60
N VAL A 209 -14.31 -13.37 -26.46
CA VAL A 209 -13.27 -13.34 -27.48
C VAL A 209 -12.50 -14.65 -27.40
N LYS A 210 -12.42 -15.37 -28.52
CA LYS A 210 -11.63 -16.60 -28.67
C LYS A 210 -10.34 -16.29 -29.39
#